data_AF-F0ID61-F1
#
_entry.id   AF-F0ID61-F1
#
_cell.length_a   1.000
_cell.length_b   1.000
_cell.length_c   1.000
_cell.angle_alpha   90.00
_cell.angle_beta   90.00
_cell.angle_gamma   90.00
#
_symmetry.space_group_name_H-M   'P 1'
#
loop_
_entity.id
_entity.type
_entity.pdbx_description
1 polymer ?
#
loop_
_entity_poly.entity_id
_entity_poly.type
_entity_poly.pdbx_seq_one_letter_code
_entity_poly.pdbx_strand_id
1 'polypeptide(L)'
;MIHTYITQLDILYHSGKATEHSYRPELTSHFYRGEELLHYATIGKYLRELHLLESPQLQTLITSFPIAGGNTITEIKWVDTRQKDKGNVYINDTQYFQDVPLKAWEAYIGGYQPAKKWLKDRKGHILNYDDIMHYQQIIVALTKMQEVMKN
;
A
#
# COMPACT_ATOMS: atom_id res chain seq x y z
N MET A 1 1.34 14.06 -23.50
CA MET A 1 0.81 12.83 -24.13
C MET A 1 -0.71 12.88 -24.28
N ILE A 2 -1.52 12.95 -23.21
CA ILE A 2 -3.00 13.15 -23.33
C ILE A 2 -3.34 14.50 -23.97
N HIS A 3 -2.60 15.55 -23.63
CA HIS A 3 -2.85 16.89 -24.16
C HIS A 3 -2.72 16.94 -25.70
N THR A 4 -1.69 16.29 -26.24
CA THR A 4 -1.44 16.19 -27.69
C THR A 4 -2.57 15.45 -28.43
N TYR A 5 -3.15 14.42 -27.79
CA TYR A 5 -4.28 13.66 -28.33
C TYR A 5 -5.57 14.49 -28.40
N ILE A 6 -5.90 15.23 -27.33
CA ILE A 6 -7.07 16.12 -27.31
C ILE A 6 -6.93 17.19 -28.39
N THR A 7 -5.73 17.77 -28.54
CA THR A 7 -5.46 18.77 -29.59
C THR A 7 -5.63 18.20 -30.99
N GLN A 8 -5.21 16.96 -31.26
CA GLN A 8 -5.36 16.34 -32.58
C GLN A 8 -6.81 15.99 -32.90
N LEU A 9 -7.57 15.50 -31.92
CA LEU A 9 -9.01 15.27 -32.08
C LEU A 9 -9.77 16.56 -32.32
N ASP A 10 -9.43 17.63 -31.61
CA ASP A 10 -10.03 18.95 -31.84
C ASP A 10 -9.74 19.45 -33.25
N ILE A 11 -8.50 19.32 -33.74
CA ILE A 11 -8.15 19.72 -35.12
C ILE A 11 -8.98 18.94 -36.15
N LEU A 12 -9.11 17.62 -35.97
CA LEU A 12 -9.90 16.78 -36.87
C LEU A 12 -11.39 17.13 -36.83
N TYR A 13 -11.94 17.35 -35.64
CA TYR A 13 -13.33 17.75 -35.44
C TYR A 13 -13.64 19.10 -36.11
N HIS A 14 -12.79 20.11 -35.88
CA HIS A 14 -12.97 21.44 -36.45
C HIS A 14 -12.68 21.51 -37.96
N SER A 15 -12.01 20.51 -38.54
CA SER A 15 -11.76 20.46 -39.99
C SER A 15 -13.02 20.23 -40.83
N GLY A 16 -14.10 19.70 -40.22
CA GLY A 16 -15.36 19.39 -40.89
C GLY A 16 -15.29 18.28 -41.94
N LYS A 17 -14.13 17.64 -42.11
CA LYS A 17 -13.88 16.58 -43.12
C LYS A 17 -13.69 15.19 -42.51
N ALA A 18 -13.71 15.10 -41.18
CA ALA A 18 -13.49 13.84 -40.49
C ALA A 18 -14.75 12.96 -40.48
N THR A 19 -14.59 11.71 -40.89
CA THR A 19 -15.60 10.66 -40.75
C THR A 19 -15.21 9.72 -39.61
N GLU A 20 -16.09 8.81 -39.16
CA GLU A 20 -15.76 7.81 -38.13
C GLU A 20 -14.44 7.05 -38.44
N HIS A 21 -14.17 6.77 -39.73
CA HIS A 21 -12.94 6.12 -40.18
C HIS A 21 -11.71 7.01 -40.11
N SER A 22 -11.87 8.34 -40.15
CA SER A 22 -10.76 9.31 -40.03
C SER A 22 -10.18 9.37 -38.62
N TYR A 23 -10.91 8.90 -37.61
CA TYR A 23 -10.42 8.81 -36.23
C TYR A 23 -9.83 7.42 -35.92
N ARG A 24 -10.03 6.41 -36.78
CA ARG A 24 -9.65 5.02 -36.50
C ARG A 24 -8.14 4.87 -36.27
N PRO A 25 -7.21 5.45 -37.02
CA PRO A 25 -5.77 5.27 -36.75
C PRO A 25 -5.35 5.80 -35.37
N GLU A 26 -5.87 6.96 -34.97
CA GLU A 26 -5.62 7.62 -33.68
C GLU A 26 -6.26 6.82 -32.54
N LEU A 27 -7.51 6.40 -32.73
CA LEU A 27 -8.24 5.51 -31.83
C LEU A 27 -7.51 4.17 -31.71
N THR A 28 -7.06 3.55 -32.80
CA THR A 28 -6.42 2.22 -32.80
C THR A 28 -5.06 2.26 -32.10
N SER A 29 -4.29 3.34 -32.27
CA SER A 29 -3.04 3.55 -31.52
C SER A 29 -3.26 3.67 -29.99
N HIS A 30 -4.46 4.08 -29.57
CA HIS A 30 -4.86 4.18 -28.16
C HIS A 30 -5.73 3.00 -27.69
N PHE A 31 -6.33 2.22 -28.58
CA PHE A 31 -7.08 1.00 -28.22
C PHE A 31 -6.15 -0.18 -27.91
N TYR A 32 -4.90 -0.17 -28.39
CA TYR A 32 -3.80 -0.99 -27.83
C TYR A 32 -3.37 -0.57 -26.42
N ARG A 33 -3.92 0.54 -25.89
CA ARG A 33 -3.69 1.05 -24.52
C ARG A 33 -4.73 0.52 -23.50
N GLY A 34 -5.64 -0.35 -23.93
CA GLY A 34 -6.58 -1.05 -23.04
C GLY A 34 -5.88 -1.93 -22.01
N GLU A 35 -4.74 -2.52 -22.36
CA GLU A 35 -3.90 -3.28 -21.42
C GLU A 35 -3.31 -2.36 -20.34
N GLU A 36 -2.90 -1.15 -20.68
CA GLU A 36 -2.34 -0.18 -19.73
C GLU A 36 -3.41 0.33 -18.75
N LEU A 37 -4.60 0.66 -19.24
CA LEU A 37 -5.72 1.06 -18.38
C LEU A 37 -6.18 -0.09 -17.48
N LEU A 38 -6.29 -1.31 -18.02
CA LEU A 38 -6.66 -2.50 -17.26
C LEU A 38 -5.59 -2.85 -16.21
N HIS A 39 -4.32 -2.65 -16.54
CA HIS A 39 -3.20 -2.80 -15.62
C HIS A 39 -3.33 -1.84 -14.42
N TYR A 40 -3.54 -0.55 -14.66
CA TYR A 40 -3.74 0.43 -13.58
C TYR A 40 -5.01 0.16 -12.77
N ALA A 41 -6.11 -0.24 -13.41
CA ALA A 41 -7.34 -0.62 -12.71
C ALA A 41 -7.11 -1.85 -11.81
N THR A 42 -6.32 -2.82 -12.28
CA THR A 42 -5.96 -4.03 -11.51
C THR A 42 -5.10 -3.67 -10.30
N ILE A 43 -4.09 -2.82 -10.49
CA ILE A 43 -3.26 -2.30 -9.39
C ILE A 43 -4.12 -1.52 -8.39
N GLY A 44 -5.00 -0.63 -8.88
CA GLY A 44 -5.89 0.16 -8.03
C GLY A 44 -6.83 -0.70 -7.19
N LYS A 45 -7.43 -1.75 -7.78
CA LYS A 45 -8.24 -2.74 -7.05
C LYS A 45 -7.42 -3.42 -5.95
N TYR A 46 -6.24 -3.91 -6.30
CA TYR A 46 -5.36 -4.61 -5.35
C TYR A 46 -4.95 -3.69 -4.19
N LEU A 47 -4.54 -2.46 -4.48
CA LEU A 47 -4.22 -1.47 -3.45
C LEU A 47 -5.44 -1.17 -2.55
N ARG A 48 -6.64 -1.02 -3.11
CA ARG A 48 -7.87 -0.83 -2.33
C ARG A 48 -8.09 -1.98 -1.34
N GLU A 49 -7.99 -3.22 -1.83
CA GLU A 49 -8.19 -4.43 -1.01
C GLU A 49 -7.15 -4.55 0.10
N LEU A 50 -5.89 -4.15 -0.14
CA LEU A 50 -4.88 -4.08 0.91
C LEU A 50 -5.23 -3.03 1.98
N HIS A 51 -5.66 -1.83 1.58
CA HIS A 51 -5.95 -0.73 2.50
C HIS A 51 -7.23 -0.94 3.33
N LEU A 52 -8.20 -1.66 2.79
CA LEU A 52 -9.42 -2.07 3.51
C LEU A 52 -9.21 -3.33 4.36
N LEU A 53 -8.01 -3.92 4.31
CA LEU A 53 -7.67 -5.20 4.93
C LEU A 53 -8.55 -6.39 4.46
N GLU A 54 -9.02 -6.34 3.22
CA GLU A 54 -9.89 -7.36 2.61
C GLU A 54 -9.12 -8.43 1.84
N SER A 55 -7.85 -8.17 1.51
CA SER A 55 -7.04 -9.10 0.71
C SER A 55 -6.72 -10.38 1.50
N PRO A 56 -6.93 -11.58 0.94
CA PRO A 56 -6.59 -12.83 1.62
C PRO A 56 -5.09 -12.97 1.89
N GLN A 57 -4.25 -12.23 1.15
CA GLN A 57 -2.80 -12.23 1.35
C GLN A 57 -2.38 -11.64 2.71
N LEU A 58 -3.27 -10.92 3.38
CA LEU A 58 -3.04 -10.37 4.72
C LEU A 58 -3.12 -11.43 5.81
N GLN A 59 -3.67 -12.61 5.52
CA GLN A 59 -3.70 -13.75 6.44
C GLN A 59 -2.33 -14.43 6.56
N THR A 60 -1.45 -14.25 5.58
CA THR A 60 -0.06 -14.73 5.66
C THR A 60 0.82 -13.67 6.32
N LEU A 61 0.86 -13.71 7.65
CA LEU A 61 1.62 -12.77 8.46
C LEU A 61 3.13 -12.92 8.24
N ILE A 62 3.84 -11.79 8.22
CA ILE A 62 5.31 -11.72 8.03
C ILE A 62 6.06 -11.36 9.32
N THR A 63 5.32 -11.19 10.40
CA THR A 63 5.77 -10.79 11.74
C THR A 63 5.16 -11.71 12.77
N SER A 64 5.77 -11.85 13.94
CA SER A 64 5.20 -12.56 15.10
C SER A 64 5.08 -11.64 16.32
N PHE A 65 4.31 -12.05 17.34
CA PHE A 65 4.23 -11.39 18.64
C PHE A 65 4.49 -12.43 19.75
N PRO A 66 5.76 -12.79 19.97
CA PRO A 66 6.10 -14.06 20.62
C PRO A 66 6.04 -14.03 22.16
N ILE A 67 6.04 -12.85 22.77
CA ILE A 67 6.14 -12.70 24.23
C ILE A 67 4.75 -12.47 24.81
N ALA A 68 4.24 -13.44 25.58
CA ALA A 68 3.01 -13.31 26.35
C ALA A 68 3.19 -12.29 27.48
N GLY A 69 2.11 -11.57 27.83
CA GLY A 69 2.17 -10.54 28.87
C GLY A 69 0.93 -9.66 28.91
N GLY A 70 1.08 -8.48 29.51
CA GLY A 70 -0.02 -7.53 29.71
C GLY A 70 -0.49 -6.83 28.43
N ASN A 71 0.29 -6.85 27.35
CA ASN A 71 -0.01 -6.25 26.04
C ASN A 71 -0.29 -4.74 26.09
N THR A 72 0.02 -4.07 27.20
CA THR A 72 -0.12 -2.62 27.33
C THR A 72 0.96 -1.92 26.54
N ILE A 73 0.57 -0.95 25.71
CA ILE A 73 1.51 -0.08 25.03
C ILE A 73 1.98 1.01 26.01
N THR A 74 3.20 0.91 26.52
CA THR A 74 3.83 1.92 27.38
C THR A 74 4.90 2.71 26.66
N GLU A 75 5.52 2.12 25.65
CA GLU A 75 6.50 2.75 24.77
C GLU A 75 6.36 2.25 23.33
N ILE A 76 7.08 2.90 22.40
CA ILE A 76 7.16 2.43 21.02
C ILE A 76 8.60 2.61 20.59
N LYS A 77 9.31 1.49 20.40
CA LYS A 77 10.73 1.51 20.07
C LYS A 77 11.05 0.50 18.98
N TRP A 78 11.60 0.99 17.88
CA TRP A 78 12.22 0.14 16.89
C TRP A 78 13.63 -0.25 17.34
N VAL A 79 13.95 -1.54 17.24
CA VAL A 79 15.27 -2.09 17.51
C VAL A 79 15.71 -2.89 16.29
N ASP A 80 16.81 -2.47 15.66
CA ASP A 80 17.45 -3.21 14.58
C ASP A 80 18.00 -4.54 15.12
N THR A 81 17.56 -5.66 14.55
CA THR A 81 17.98 -7.01 14.95
C THR A 81 19.18 -7.51 14.15
N ARG A 82 19.78 -6.66 13.30
CA ARG A 82 20.82 -6.98 12.31
C ARG A 82 20.39 -8.02 11.27
N GLN A 83 19.10 -8.35 11.26
CA GLN A 83 18.50 -9.08 10.16
C GLN A 83 18.23 -8.09 9.03
N LYS A 84 18.65 -8.45 7.81
CA LYS A 84 18.57 -7.57 6.64
C LYS A 84 17.17 -6.94 6.51
N ASP A 85 17.13 -5.62 6.55
CA ASP A 85 15.95 -4.76 6.38
C ASP A 85 14.78 -5.06 7.35
N LYS A 86 15.06 -5.62 8.53
CA LYS A 86 14.06 -5.94 9.55
C LYS A 86 14.48 -5.52 10.97
N GLY A 87 13.50 -5.35 11.83
CA GLY A 87 13.72 -5.07 13.24
C GLY A 87 12.52 -5.44 14.10
N ASN A 88 12.66 -5.26 15.41
CA ASN A 88 11.61 -5.50 16.39
C ASN A 88 10.98 -4.17 16.80
N VAL A 89 9.65 -4.13 16.87
CA VAL A 89 8.89 -2.98 17.40
C VAL A 89 8.40 -3.32 18.80
N TYR A 90 9.09 -2.80 19.80
CA TYR A 90 8.70 -2.93 21.21
C TYR A 90 7.52 -2.03 21.52
N ILE A 91 6.55 -2.58 22.26
CA ILE A 91 5.40 -1.85 22.80
C ILE A 91 5.52 -1.57 24.31
N ASN A 92 6.44 -2.27 24.97
CA ASN A 92 6.85 -2.13 26.37
C ASN A 92 8.24 -2.77 26.51
N ASP A 93 8.77 -2.83 27.74
CA ASP A 93 10.13 -3.31 28.02
C ASP A 93 10.39 -4.76 27.54
N THR A 94 9.36 -5.59 27.38
CA THR A 94 9.51 -7.03 27.11
C THR A 94 8.81 -7.51 25.84
N GLN A 95 7.69 -6.91 25.46
CA GLN A 95 6.84 -7.38 24.36
C GLN A 95 7.03 -6.56 23.09
N TYR A 96 7.10 -7.26 21.95
CA TYR A 96 7.40 -6.66 20.67
C TYR A 96 6.77 -7.43 19.51
N PHE A 97 6.54 -6.71 18.41
CA PHE A 97 6.33 -7.32 17.10
C PHE A 97 7.70 -7.64 16.49
N GLN A 98 7.93 -8.92 16.19
CA GLN A 98 9.19 -9.42 15.65
C GLN A 98 9.22 -9.32 14.13
N ASP A 99 10.43 -9.12 13.58
CA ASP A 99 10.71 -9.22 12.13
C ASP A 99 9.91 -8.23 11.27
N VAL A 100 9.54 -7.09 11.84
CA VAL A 100 8.87 -6.01 11.11
C VAL A 100 9.83 -5.51 10.01
N PRO A 101 9.40 -5.39 8.74
CA PRO A 101 10.25 -4.82 7.69
C PRO A 101 10.45 -3.31 7.86
N LEU A 102 11.69 -2.83 7.68
CA LEU A 102 12.01 -1.40 7.78
C LEU A 102 11.19 -0.57 6.80
N LYS A 103 11.00 -1.08 5.57
CA LYS A 103 10.18 -0.43 4.55
C LYS A 103 8.73 -0.21 4.97
N ALA A 104 8.15 -1.10 5.79
CA ALA A 104 6.79 -0.94 6.30
C ALA A 104 6.76 0.01 7.51
N TRP A 105 7.77 -0.07 8.38
CA TRP A 105 7.92 0.82 9.52
C TRP A 105 8.14 2.29 9.13
N GLU A 106 8.90 2.52 8.06
CA GLU A 106 9.24 3.85 7.57
C GLU A 106 8.28 4.38 6.50
N ALA A 107 7.37 3.55 5.99
CA ALA A 107 6.42 3.92 4.95
C ALA A 107 5.59 5.16 5.35
N TYR A 108 5.53 6.14 4.45
CA TYR A 108 4.65 7.29 4.54
C TYR A 108 3.44 7.13 3.63
N ILE A 109 2.27 7.51 4.11
CA ILE A 109 1.07 7.74 3.30
C ILE A 109 0.62 9.18 3.59
N GLY A 110 0.82 10.07 2.63
CA GLY A 110 0.72 11.51 2.86
C GLY A 110 1.77 11.97 3.89
N GLY A 111 1.32 12.64 4.96
CA GLY A 111 2.19 13.24 5.96
C GLY A 111 2.49 12.38 7.21
N TYR A 112 2.06 11.12 7.26
CA TYR A 112 2.24 10.27 8.45
C TYR A 112 2.71 8.85 8.13
N GLN A 113 3.26 8.18 9.14
CA GLN A 113 3.72 6.80 9.09
C GLN A 113 2.68 5.88 9.73
N PRO A 114 1.89 5.11 8.96
CA PRO A 114 0.72 4.40 9.48
C PRO A 114 1.06 3.40 10.59
N ALA A 115 2.12 2.61 10.43
CA ALA A 115 2.56 1.64 11.45
C ALA A 115 2.86 2.32 12.79
N LYS A 116 3.60 3.43 12.77
CA LYS A 116 3.93 4.19 13.99
C LYS A 116 2.69 4.85 14.59
N LYS A 117 1.85 5.45 13.75
CA LYS A 117 0.64 6.16 14.20
C LYS A 117 -0.34 5.21 14.89
N TRP A 118 -0.57 4.03 14.33
CA TRP A 118 -1.54 3.06 14.87
C TRP A 118 -1.20 2.65 16.32
N LEU A 119 0.08 2.42 16.62
CA LEU A 119 0.55 2.14 17.98
C LEU A 119 0.47 3.39 18.87
N LYS A 120 0.87 4.56 18.34
CA LYS A 120 0.85 5.82 19.09
C LYS A 120 -0.56 6.20 19.56
N ASP A 121 -1.56 6.03 18.69
CA ASP A 121 -2.96 6.30 19.00
C ASP A 121 -3.52 5.35 20.09
N ARG A 122 -2.85 4.21 20.33
CA ARG A 122 -3.23 3.20 21.33
C ARG A 122 -2.31 3.17 22.55
N LYS A 123 -1.47 4.19 22.74
CA LYS A 123 -0.61 4.27 23.92
C LYS A 123 -1.47 4.29 25.20
N GLY A 124 -1.14 3.45 26.17
CA GLY A 124 -1.90 3.25 27.41
C GLY A 124 -3.00 2.21 27.33
N HIS A 125 -3.32 1.68 26.14
CA HIS A 125 -4.31 0.63 25.95
C HIS A 125 -3.65 -0.76 25.96
N ILE A 126 -4.43 -1.77 26.37
CA ILE A 126 -4.09 -3.19 26.27
C ILE A 126 -4.52 -3.69 24.89
N LEU A 127 -3.59 -4.27 24.12
CA LEU A 127 -3.93 -4.92 22.86
C LEU A 127 -4.54 -6.30 23.10
N ASN A 128 -5.72 -6.52 22.56
CA ASN A 128 -6.32 -7.85 22.51
C ASN A 128 -5.77 -8.66 21.32
N TYR A 129 -6.24 -9.90 21.15
CA TYR A 129 -5.82 -10.76 20.05
C TYR A 129 -6.09 -10.13 18.67
N ASP A 130 -7.28 -9.56 18.48
CA ASP A 130 -7.67 -8.94 17.21
C ASP A 130 -6.83 -7.70 16.92
N ASP A 131 -6.49 -6.89 17.93
CA ASP A 131 -5.59 -5.74 17.81
C ASP A 131 -4.19 -6.17 17.34
N ILE A 132 -3.63 -7.22 17.95
CA ILE A 132 -2.32 -7.76 17.59
C ILE A 132 -2.35 -8.26 16.14
N MET A 133 -3.33 -9.08 15.80
CA MET A 133 -3.50 -9.61 14.45
C MET A 133 -3.70 -8.49 13.43
N HIS A 134 -4.52 -7.50 13.75
CA HIS A 134 -4.80 -6.35 12.89
C HIS A 134 -3.54 -5.51 12.65
N TYR A 135 -2.73 -5.28 13.68
CA TYR A 135 -1.45 -4.58 13.49
C TYR A 135 -0.49 -5.37 12.59
N GLN A 136 -0.39 -6.69 12.77
CA GLN A 136 0.42 -7.53 11.88
C GLN A 136 -0.08 -7.47 10.42
N GLN A 137 -1.40 -7.43 10.21
CA GLN A 137 -2.00 -7.23 8.88
C GLN A 137 -1.67 -5.87 8.27
N ILE A 138 -1.66 -4.79 9.06
CA ILE A 138 -1.20 -3.47 8.62
C ILE A 138 0.25 -3.55 8.11
N ILE A 139 1.13 -4.26 8.83
CA ILE A 139 2.53 -4.43 8.40
C ILE A 139 2.61 -5.17 7.05
N VAL A 140 1.81 -6.21 6.84
CA VAL A 140 1.72 -6.91 5.55
C VAL A 140 1.22 -5.97 4.44
N ALA A 141 0.15 -5.22 4.70
CA ALA A 141 -0.43 -4.28 3.74
C ALA A 141 0.58 -3.21 3.29
N LEU A 142 1.28 -2.58 4.24
CA LEU A 142 2.31 -1.58 3.95
C LEU A 142 3.49 -2.18 3.18
N THR A 143 3.92 -3.40 3.53
CA THR A 143 4.99 -4.13 2.85
C THR A 143 4.65 -4.36 1.38
N LYS A 144 3.44 -4.86 1.10
CA LYS A 144 2.94 -5.16 -0.24
C LYS A 144 2.66 -3.90 -1.06
N MET A 145 2.10 -2.86 -0.43
CA MET A 145 1.92 -1.56 -1.08
C MET A 145 3.26 -1.00 -1.59
N GLN A 146 4.31 -1.06 -0.77
CA GLN A 146 5.65 -0.61 -1.16
C GLN A 146 6.26 -1.44 -2.29
N GLU A 147 5.87 -2.70 -2.47
CA GLU A 147 6.30 -3.53 -3.60
C GLU A 147 5.61 -3.12 -4.90
N VAL A 148 4.33 -2.78 -4.84
CA VAL A 148 3.55 -2.32 -6.00
C VAL A 148 4.02 -0.94 -6.46
N MET A 149 4.25 -0.01 -5.52
CA MET A 149 4.61 1.38 -5.85
C MET A 149 6.05 1.57 -6.34
N LYS A 150 6.91 0.55 -6.21
CA LYS A 150 8.30 0.60 -6.69
C LYS A 150 8.49 0.04 -8.11
N ASN A 151 7.45 -0.56 -8.68
CA ASN A 151 7.42 -1.07 -10.05
C ASN A 151 6.70 -0.08 -10.97
#